data_AF-A0A4S8N7D0-F1
#
_entry.id   AF-A0A4S8N7D0-F1
#
_cell.length_a   1.000
_cell.length_b   1.000
_cell.length_c   1.000
_cell.angle_alpha   90.00
_cell.angle_beta   90.00
_cell.angle_gamma   90.00
#
_symmetry.space_group_name_H-M   'P 1'
#
loop_
_entity.id
_entity.type
_entity.pdbx_description
1 polymer ?
#
loop_
_entity_poly.entity_id
_entity_poly.type
_entity_poly.pdbx_seq_one_letter_code
_entity_poly.pdbx_strand_id
1 'polypeptide(L)'
;MAALVVTGVTVALVVGSDATSVREVAERTAAAAEDLDVDAGIDLLCEPPTDEQRDVLDDMIAEGQDLAGTDDPELDVEVSEVTGDDEGSFHIEITSDDGDLDGREGAVTFLVGTDGDRSCIRGIRDTRVNGQGDVDLDEIDLDD
;
A
#
# COMPACT_ATOMS: atom_id res chain seq x y z
N MET A 1 51.83 12.33 -25.55
CA MET A 1 50.62 11.49 -25.37
C MET A 1 49.85 12.08 -24.22
N ALA A 2 48.75 12.78 -24.49
CA ALA A 2 47.90 13.39 -23.46
C ALA A 2 46.80 12.39 -23.11
N ALA A 3 46.85 11.85 -21.89
CA ALA A 3 45.82 10.97 -21.36
C ALA A 3 44.62 11.81 -20.93
N LEU A 4 43.58 11.81 -21.76
CA LEU A 4 42.25 12.30 -21.44
C LEU A 4 41.64 11.30 -20.45
N VAL A 5 41.76 11.57 -19.15
CA VAL A 5 41.01 10.83 -18.13
C VAL A 5 39.58 11.37 -18.18
N VAL A 6 38.74 10.71 -18.98
CA VAL A 6 37.29 10.82 -18.85
C VAL A 6 36.94 10.06 -17.57
N THR A 7 37.06 10.72 -16.43
CA THR A 7 36.34 10.29 -15.23
C THR A 7 34.86 10.45 -15.56
N GLY A 8 34.26 9.35 -16.01
CA GLY A 8 32.83 9.23 -16.18
C GLY A 8 32.19 9.63 -14.86
N VAL A 9 31.49 10.76 -14.87
CA VAL A 9 30.46 11.03 -13.89
C VAL A 9 29.43 9.94 -14.15
N THR A 10 29.48 8.85 -13.39
CA THR A 10 28.28 8.05 -13.17
C THR A 10 27.31 9.04 -12.57
N VAL A 11 26.34 9.46 -13.37
CA VAL A 11 25.16 10.16 -12.91
C VAL A 11 24.60 9.25 -11.82
N ALA A 12 24.83 9.62 -10.56
CA ALA A 12 23.99 9.15 -9.47
C ALA A 12 22.64 9.76 -9.82
N LEU A 13 21.86 9.00 -10.58
CA LEU A 13 20.43 9.17 -10.70
C LEU A 13 19.95 9.04 -9.26
N VAL A 14 19.74 10.17 -8.61
CA VAL A 14 18.89 10.27 -7.43
C VAL A 14 17.48 10.05 -7.99
N VAL A 15 17.18 8.80 -8.33
CA VAL A 15 15.80 8.31 -8.44
C VAL A 15 15.27 8.42 -7.02
N GLY A 16 14.12 9.07 -6.83
CA GLY A 16 13.51 9.19 -5.51
C GLY A 16 13.49 7.82 -4.87
N SER A 17 13.95 7.71 -3.62
CA SER A 17 14.22 6.43 -2.98
C SER A 17 13.02 5.50 -3.07
N ASP A 18 12.98 4.63 -4.06
CA ASP A 18 12.03 3.53 -4.11
C ASP A 18 12.29 2.64 -2.90
N ALA A 19 11.23 2.09 -2.29
CA ALA A 19 11.40 1.18 -1.17
C ALA A 19 12.23 -0.02 -1.63
N THR A 20 13.25 -0.43 -0.86
CA THR A 20 14.11 -1.57 -1.24
C THR A 20 13.93 -2.77 -0.31
N SER A 21 12.92 -2.74 0.57
CA SER A 21 12.63 -3.87 1.46
C SER A 21 11.15 -3.94 1.80
N VAL A 22 10.68 -5.14 2.15
CA VAL A 22 9.30 -5.40 2.62
C VAL A 22 8.95 -4.48 3.79
N ARG A 23 9.86 -4.27 4.73
CA ARG A 23 9.62 -3.39 5.88
C ARG A 23 9.39 -1.95 5.47
N GLU A 24 10.18 -1.44 4.53
CA GLU A 24 10.04 -0.07 4.04
C GLU A 24 8.75 0.10 3.23
N VAL A 25 8.35 -0.92 2.45
CA VAL A 25 7.03 -0.92 1.79
C VAL A 25 5.92 -0.90 2.84
N ALA A 26 6.01 -1.71 3.89
CA ALA A 26 5.00 -1.78 4.94
C ALA A 26 4.84 -0.44 5.70
N GLU A 27 5.96 0.18 6.09
CA GLU A 27 5.95 1.48 6.76
C GLU A 27 5.34 2.59 5.90
N ARG A 28 5.66 2.61 4.60
CA ARG A 28 5.05 3.57 3.65
C ARG A 28 3.58 3.29 3.40
N THR A 29 3.19 2.01 3.37
CA THR A 29 1.79 1.61 3.20
C THR A 29 0.96 2.07 4.39
N ALA A 30 1.49 1.88 5.61
CA ALA A 30 0.82 2.35 6.82
C ALA A 30 0.66 3.87 6.82
N ALA A 31 1.72 4.62 6.52
CA ALA A 31 1.64 6.07 6.42
C ALA A 31 0.63 6.55 5.36
N ALA A 32 0.60 5.92 4.18
CA ALA A 32 -0.36 6.24 3.14
C ALA A 32 -1.81 5.94 3.56
N ALA A 33 -2.02 4.87 4.35
CA ALA A 33 -3.33 4.52 4.89
C ALA A 33 -3.78 5.51 5.98
N GLU A 34 -2.90 5.90 6.90
CA GLU A 34 -3.16 6.89 7.96
C GLU A 34 -3.52 8.26 7.36
N ASP A 35 -2.77 8.70 6.34
CA ASP A 35 -2.99 9.98 5.68
C ASP A 35 -4.10 9.94 4.60
N LEU A 36 -4.72 8.77 4.37
CA LEU A 36 -5.65 8.50 3.26
C LEU A 36 -5.10 8.96 1.88
N ASP A 37 -3.78 8.86 1.69
CA ASP A 37 -3.10 9.27 0.47
C ASP A 37 -3.13 8.13 -0.56
N VAL A 38 -4.18 8.14 -1.39
CA VAL A 38 -4.40 7.17 -2.47
C VAL A 38 -3.25 7.14 -3.45
N ASP A 39 -2.72 8.29 -3.84
CA ASP A 39 -1.64 8.35 -4.82
C ASP A 39 -0.35 7.74 -4.24
N ALA A 40 -0.05 8.02 -2.96
CA ALA A 40 1.07 7.38 -2.26
C ALA A 40 0.89 5.86 -2.14
N GLY A 41 -0.33 5.38 -1.86
CA GLY A 41 -0.64 3.95 -1.83
C GLY A 41 -0.46 3.27 -3.19
N ILE A 42 -0.90 3.93 -4.26
CA ILE A 42 -0.76 3.43 -5.63
C ILE A 42 0.71 3.38 -6.08
N ASP A 43 1.51 4.37 -5.69
CA ASP A 43 2.95 4.41 -6.01
C ASP A 43 3.73 3.23 -5.41
N LEU A 44 3.17 2.57 -4.39
CA LEU A 44 3.75 1.36 -3.78
C LEU A 44 3.45 0.09 -4.58
N LEU A 45 2.49 0.11 -5.51
CA LEU A 45 2.15 -1.05 -6.32
C LEU A 45 3.20 -1.32 -7.41
N CYS A 46 3.45 -2.59 -7.72
CA CYS A 46 4.33 -2.98 -8.82
C CYS A 46 3.72 -2.65 -10.17
N GLU A 47 2.39 -2.73 -10.27
CA GLU A 47 1.62 -2.35 -11.44
C GLU A 47 0.57 -1.33 -11.00
N PRO A 48 0.47 -0.17 -11.68
CA PRO A 48 -0.54 0.81 -11.35
C PRO A 48 -1.95 0.23 -11.61
N PRO A 49 -2.94 0.61 -10.78
CA PRO A 49 -4.31 0.17 -10.97
C PRO A 49 -4.89 0.81 -12.23
N THR A 50 -5.91 0.18 -12.81
CA THR A 50 -6.69 0.78 -13.90
C THR A 50 -7.47 2.00 -13.41
N ASP A 51 -7.91 2.86 -14.33
CA ASP A 51 -8.74 4.00 -13.99
C ASP A 51 -10.04 3.55 -13.27
N GLU A 52 -10.65 2.46 -13.71
CA GLU A 52 -11.82 1.87 -13.03
C GLU A 52 -11.51 1.40 -11.60
N GLN A 53 -10.34 0.82 -11.36
CA GLN A 53 -9.93 0.41 -10.00
C GLN A 53 -9.64 1.62 -9.11
N ARG A 54 -9.11 2.72 -9.67
CA ARG A 54 -8.96 3.98 -8.94
C ARG A 54 -10.32 4.57 -8.56
N ASP A 55 -11.27 4.63 -9.49
CA ASP A 55 -12.62 5.13 -9.22
C ASP A 55 -13.29 4.34 -8.08
N VAL A 56 -13.15 3.00 -8.07
CA VAL A 56 -13.68 2.15 -6.99
C VAL A 56 -13.00 2.45 -5.65
N LEU A 57 -11.68 2.66 -5.62
CA LEU A 57 -10.96 3.00 -4.39
C LEU A 57 -11.39 4.37 -3.85
N ASP A 58 -11.53 5.36 -4.71
CA ASP A 58 -12.02 6.69 -4.34
C ASP A 58 -13.44 6.64 -3.78
N ASP A 59 -14.34 5.86 -4.40
CA ASP A 59 -15.70 5.65 -3.91
C ASP A 59 -15.71 4.99 -2.51
N MET A 60 -14.83 4.01 -2.27
CA MET A 60 -14.71 3.35 -0.96
C MET A 60 -14.21 4.31 0.13
N ILE A 61 -13.25 5.18 -0.20
CA ILE A 61 -12.73 6.19 0.75
C ILE A 61 -13.80 7.24 1.04
N ALA A 62 -14.53 7.70 0.02
CA ALA A 62 -15.63 8.62 0.19
C ALA A 62 -16.73 8.03 1.09
N GLU A 63 -17.08 6.75 0.90
CA GLU A 63 -18.02 6.05 1.79
C GLU A 63 -17.48 5.95 3.23
N GLY A 64 -16.18 5.69 3.40
CA GLY A 64 -15.52 5.69 4.70
C GLY A 64 -15.60 7.06 5.41
N GLN A 65 -15.31 8.14 4.68
CA GLN A 65 -15.41 9.52 5.17
C GLN A 65 -16.85 9.90 5.56
N ASP A 66 -17.82 9.54 4.71
CA ASP A 66 -19.25 9.75 5.00
C ASP A 66 -19.70 9.00 6.26
N LEU A 67 -19.21 7.77 6.46
CA LEU A 67 -19.48 6.97 7.67
C LEU A 67 -18.81 7.56 8.91
N ALA A 68 -17.58 8.04 8.80
CA ALA A 68 -16.90 8.74 9.88
C ALA A 68 -17.55 10.09 10.20
N GLY A 69 -18.26 10.67 9.24
CA GLY A 69 -18.83 12.01 9.34
C GLY A 69 -17.78 13.12 9.25
N THR A 70 -16.61 12.83 8.68
CA THR A 70 -15.48 13.73 8.49
C THR A 70 -14.72 13.37 7.20
N ASP A 71 -14.14 14.38 6.54
CA ASP A 71 -13.29 14.19 5.36
C ASP A 71 -11.90 13.60 5.72
N ASP A 72 -11.56 13.59 7.02
CA ASP A 72 -10.27 13.14 7.55
C ASP A 72 -10.55 12.32 8.84
N PRO A 73 -10.95 11.04 8.72
CA PRO A 73 -11.12 10.16 9.85
C PRO A 73 -9.77 9.79 10.47
N GLU A 74 -9.71 9.75 11.79
CA GLU A 74 -8.58 9.22 12.54
C GLU A 74 -8.57 7.70 12.36
N LEU A 75 -7.54 7.22 11.64
CA LEU A 75 -7.27 5.81 11.40
C LEU A 75 -6.01 5.42 12.16
N ASP A 76 -6.12 4.44 13.05
CA ASP A 76 -4.98 3.79 13.67
C ASP A 76 -4.56 2.61 12.80
N VAL A 77 -3.30 2.62 12.34
CA VAL A 77 -2.75 1.59 11.45
C VAL A 77 -1.59 0.87 12.13
N GLU A 78 -1.73 -0.44 12.34
CA GLU A 78 -0.68 -1.28 12.92
C GLU A 78 -0.10 -2.24 11.87
N VAL A 79 1.23 -2.24 11.73
CA VAL A 79 1.96 -3.17 10.85
C VAL A 79 2.47 -4.37 11.66
N SER A 80 2.13 -5.57 11.22
CA SER A 80 2.56 -6.82 11.83
C SER A 80 2.99 -7.87 10.79
N GLU A 81 3.47 -9.03 11.27
CA GLU A 81 3.84 -10.20 10.44
C GLU A 81 4.79 -9.95 9.26
N VAL A 82 5.66 -8.93 9.36
CA VAL A 82 6.65 -8.58 8.32
C VAL A 82 7.63 -9.73 8.10
N THR A 83 7.55 -10.35 6.93
CA THR A 83 8.34 -11.52 6.53
C THR A 83 9.05 -11.25 5.22
N GLY A 84 10.33 -11.62 5.13
CA GLY A 84 11.17 -11.41 3.95
C GLY A 84 12.04 -10.16 4.04
N ASP A 85 12.95 -10.01 3.08
CA ASP A 85 13.87 -8.88 2.97
C ASP A 85 13.44 -7.98 1.80
N ASP A 86 13.78 -8.36 0.56
CA ASP A 86 13.41 -7.61 -0.65
C ASP A 86 12.04 -8.03 -1.23
N GLU A 87 11.68 -9.30 -1.03
CA GLU A 87 10.39 -9.90 -1.39
C GLU A 87 9.78 -10.60 -0.17
N GLY A 88 8.45 -10.63 -0.07
CA GLY A 88 7.78 -11.26 1.06
C GLY A 88 6.35 -10.80 1.27
N SER A 89 5.98 -10.57 2.53
CA SER A 89 4.64 -10.15 2.92
C SER A 89 4.64 -9.40 4.24
N PHE A 90 3.60 -8.61 4.47
CA PHE A 90 3.32 -7.98 5.76
C PHE A 90 1.81 -7.89 5.96
N HIS A 91 1.39 -7.78 7.22
CA HIS A 91 0.01 -7.62 7.63
C HIS A 91 -0.20 -6.19 8.13
N ILE A 92 -1.35 -5.61 7.81
CA ILE A 92 -1.80 -4.32 8.34
C ILE A 92 -3.17 -4.51 8.97
N GLU A 93 -3.32 -3.99 10.19
CA GLU A 93 -4.59 -3.82 10.88
C GLU A 93 -4.93 -2.32 10.91
N ILE A 94 -6.17 -1.98 10.58
CA ILE A 94 -6.69 -0.62 10.51
C ILE A 94 -7.90 -0.55 11.44
N THR A 95 -7.87 0.35 12.41
CA THR A 95 -9.00 0.62 13.30
C THR A 95 -9.36 2.09 13.26
N SER A 96 -10.61 2.42 13.56
CA SER A 96 -11.05 3.81 13.72
C SER A 96 -12.01 3.91 14.90
N ASP A 97 -11.91 5.03 15.61
CA ASP A 97 -12.82 5.41 16.69
C ASP A 97 -13.77 6.56 16.28
N ASP A 98 -13.82 6.90 14.97
CA ASP A 98 -14.59 8.02 14.46
C ASP A 98 -15.98 7.62 13.92
N GLY A 99 -17.00 8.37 14.35
CA GLY A 99 -18.35 8.28 13.79
C GLY A 99 -18.94 6.86 13.80
N ASP A 100 -19.49 6.44 12.66
CA ASP A 100 -20.01 5.08 12.47
C ASP A 100 -18.90 4.07 12.09
N LEU A 101 -17.62 4.50 12.05
CA LEU A 101 -16.45 3.63 11.96
C LEU A 101 -15.97 3.15 13.35
N ASP A 102 -16.48 3.72 14.45
CA ASP A 102 -16.15 3.31 15.83
C ASP A 102 -16.28 1.79 16.02
N GLY A 103 -15.17 1.17 16.40
CA GLY A 103 -15.08 -0.27 16.63
C GLY A 103 -15.11 -1.13 15.36
N ARG A 104 -14.97 -0.53 14.17
CA ARG A 104 -14.69 -1.26 12.93
C ARG A 104 -13.19 -1.52 12.83
N GLU A 105 -12.87 -2.70 12.30
CA GLU A 105 -11.49 -3.14 12.13
C GLU A 105 -11.36 -3.71 10.71
N GLY A 106 -10.39 -3.22 9.97
CA GLY A 106 -9.93 -3.78 8.71
C GLY A 106 -8.59 -4.49 8.93
N ALA A 107 -8.37 -5.60 8.25
CA ALA A 107 -7.09 -6.29 8.29
C ALA A 107 -6.74 -6.77 6.88
N VAL A 108 -5.55 -6.46 6.38
CA VAL A 108 -5.11 -6.79 5.02
C VAL A 108 -3.71 -7.37 5.05
N THR A 109 -3.51 -8.47 4.33
CA THR A 109 -2.17 -9.04 4.12
C THR A 109 -1.68 -8.73 2.71
N PHE A 110 -0.60 -7.95 2.62
CA PHE A 110 0.03 -7.55 1.37
C PHE A 110 1.16 -8.49 0.98
N LEU A 111 1.28 -8.73 -0.32
CA LEU A 111 2.40 -9.43 -0.92
C LEU A 111 3.34 -8.42 -1.57
N VAL A 112 4.61 -8.51 -1.20
CA VAL A 112 5.68 -7.70 -1.77
C VAL A 112 6.47 -8.53 -2.76
N GLY A 113 6.65 -7.99 -3.96
CA GLY A 113 7.57 -8.49 -4.98
C GLY A 113 8.65 -7.46 -5.27
N THR A 114 9.44 -7.73 -6.30
CA THR A 114 10.44 -6.80 -6.82
C THR A 114 10.19 -6.45 -8.28
N ASP A 115 10.39 -5.19 -8.62
CA ASP A 115 10.49 -4.70 -9.99
C ASP A 115 11.88 -4.07 -10.19
N GLY A 116 12.81 -4.80 -10.81
CA GLY A 116 14.22 -4.39 -10.84
C GLY A 116 14.85 -4.35 -9.44
N ASP A 117 15.25 -3.17 -8.98
CA ASP A 117 15.87 -2.96 -7.66
C ASP A 117 14.88 -2.45 -6.58
N ARG A 118 13.60 -2.22 -6.94
CA ARG A 118 12.57 -1.73 -6.01
C ARG A 118 11.69 -2.87 -5.50
N SER A 119 11.37 -2.83 -4.22
CA SER A 119 10.31 -3.62 -3.59
C SER A 119 8.97 -2.90 -3.76
N CYS A 120 7.93 -3.64 -4.14
CA CYS A 120 6.61 -3.10 -4.43
C CYS A 120 5.51 -4.12 -4.09
N ILE A 121 4.29 -3.64 -3.86
CA ILE A 121 3.12 -4.48 -3.61
C ILE A 121 2.67 -5.09 -4.93
N ARG A 122 2.66 -6.42 -5.01
CA ARG A 122 2.20 -7.16 -6.19
C ARG A 122 0.78 -7.72 -6.05
N GLY A 123 0.20 -7.60 -4.86
CA GLY A 123 -1.16 -8.07 -4.59
C GLY A 123 -1.47 -8.20 -3.10
N ILE A 124 -2.67 -8.68 -2.82
CA ILE A 124 -3.21 -8.93 -1.47
C ILE A 124 -3.61 -10.41 -1.35
N ARG A 125 -3.52 -11.00 -0.15
CA ARG A 125 -3.91 -12.41 0.08
C ARG A 125 -5.11 -12.60 0.98
N ASP A 126 -5.25 -11.77 2.00
CA ASP A 126 -6.29 -11.89 3.01
C ASP A 126 -6.81 -10.48 3.26
N THR A 127 -8.13 -10.34 3.32
CA THR A 127 -8.79 -9.08 3.67
C THR A 127 -9.94 -9.42 4.59
N ARG A 128 -9.95 -8.81 5.77
CA ARG A 128 -11.04 -8.92 6.74
C ARG A 128 -11.53 -7.54 7.08
N VAL A 129 -12.84 -7.40 7.18
CA VAL A 129 -13.47 -6.17 7.67
C VAL A 129 -14.50 -6.57 8.70
N ASN A 130 -14.17 -6.40 9.97
CA ASN A 130 -15.11 -6.63 11.08
C ASN A 130 -16.10 -5.45 11.13
N GLY A 131 -17.41 -5.76 11.02
CA GLY A 131 -18.50 -4.77 11.01
C GLY A 131 -19.43 -4.88 9.80
N GLN A 132 -18.98 -5.54 8.73
CA GLN A 132 -19.79 -6.04 7.63
C GLN A 132 -19.47 -7.52 7.54
N GLY A 133 -20.45 -8.41 7.77
CA GLY A 133 -20.22 -9.85 7.97
C GLY A 133 -19.23 -10.46 6.97
N ASP A 134 -18.44 -11.42 7.45
CA ASP A 134 -17.33 -12.09 6.77
C ASP A 134 -17.45 -12.03 5.24
N VAL A 135 -16.73 -11.09 4.62
CA VAL A 135 -16.61 -11.06 3.17
C VAL A 135 -15.52 -12.05 2.82
N ASP A 136 -15.90 -13.32 2.69
CA ASP A 136 -15.05 -14.36 2.11
C ASP A 136 -14.77 -13.97 0.64
N LEU A 137 -13.73 -13.16 0.42
CA LEU A 137 -13.16 -12.89 -0.91
C LEU A 137 -12.21 -14.04 -1.30
N ASP A 138 -12.65 -15.28 -1.14
CA ASP A 138 -12.00 -16.41 -1.79
C ASP A 138 -12.29 -16.26 -3.30
N GLU A 139 -11.26 -15.88 -4.07
CA GLU A 139 -11.20 -15.96 -5.54
C GLU A 139 -11.75 -14.75 -6.32
N ILE A 140 -10.97 -13.65 -6.39
CA ILE A 140 -10.98 -12.79 -7.60
C ILE A 140 -9.98 -13.41 -8.57
N ASP A 141 -10.44 -14.35 -9.41
CA ASP A 141 -9.72 -14.76 -10.61
C ASP A 141 -9.74 -13.59 -11.62
N LEU A 142 -8.57 -13.02 -11.92
CA LEU A 142 -8.38 -11.93 -12.88
C LEU A 142 -8.26 -12.43 -14.34
N ASP A 143 -8.90 -13.55 -14.67
CA ASP A 143 -8.90 -14.13 -16.02
C ASP A 143 -10.35 -14.27 -16.54
N ASP A 144 -10.89 -13.20 -17.17
CA ASP A 144 -11.77 -13.31 -18.35
C ASP A 144 -11.76 -12.02 -19.20
#